data_AF-A0A6C8YZ72-F1
#
_entry.id   AF-A0A6C8YZ72-F1
#
_cell.length_a   1.000
_cell.length_b   1.000
_cell.length_c   1.000
_cell.angle_alpha   90.00
_cell.angle_beta   90.00
_cell.angle_gamma   90.00
#
_symmetry.space_group_name_H-M   'P 1'
#
loop_
_entity.id
_entity.type
_entity.pdbx_description
1 polymer ?
#
loop_
_entity_poly.entity_id
_entity_poly.type
_entity_poly.pdbx_seq_one_letter_code
_entity_poly.pdbx_strand_id
1 'polypeptide(L)'
;DMFDRAIKNQVKFDYVLADSWFSAKATFKHIRKANKHFIFALKSNRLVALTPDDREKGNFVRIDESNLPDNTPVRGFLNDYHDEVLLLRRVFTNKDDSIGVLYLVCSDL
;
A
#
# COMPACT_ATOMS: atom_id res chain seq x y z
N ASP A 1 -0.09 19.72 2.99
CA ASP A 1 0.94 20.78 3.07
C ASP A 1 2.23 20.37 2.34
N MET A 2 3.07 19.44 2.82
CA MET A 2 4.34 19.12 2.13
C MET A 2 4.17 18.60 0.68
N PHE A 3 3.28 17.63 0.46
CA PHE A 3 3.00 17.10 -0.88
C PHE A 3 2.49 18.20 -1.83
N ASP A 4 1.50 18.98 -1.38
CA ASP A 4 0.90 20.05 -2.19
C ASP A 4 1.93 21.15 -2.53
N ARG A 5 2.82 21.46 -1.59
CA ARG A 5 3.93 22.40 -1.80
C ARG A 5 4.92 21.87 -2.85
N ALA A 6 5.26 20.57 -2.81
CA ALA A 6 6.13 19.95 -3.80
C ALA A 6 5.50 20.00 -5.20
N ILE A 7 4.21 19.70 -5.33
CA ILE A 7 3.45 19.82 -6.58
C ILE A 7 3.44 21.27 -7.07
N LYS A 8 3.10 22.23 -6.21
CA LYS A 8 3.06 23.66 -6.54
C LYS A 8 4.42 24.19 -7.02
N ASN A 9 5.49 23.73 -6.38
CA ASN A 9 6.86 24.12 -6.73
C ASN A 9 7.43 23.32 -7.91
N GLN A 10 6.63 22.44 -8.54
CA GLN A 10 7.05 21.62 -9.68
C GLN A 10 8.30 20.78 -9.39
N VAL A 11 8.45 20.33 -8.14
CA VAL A 11 9.51 19.40 -7.77
C VAL A 11 9.34 18.13 -8.60
N LYS A 12 10.43 17.64 -9.20
CA LYS A 12 10.42 16.41 -10.00
C LYS A 12 10.51 15.20 -9.09
N PHE A 13 9.44 14.41 -9.04
CA PHE A 13 9.36 13.13 -8.35
C PHE A 13 8.21 12.32 -8.92
N ASP A 14 8.28 10.99 -8.81
CA ASP A 14 7.22 10.10 -9.29
C ASP A 14 6.52 9.36 -8.13
N TYR A 15 7.23 9.10 -7.04
CA TYR A 15 6.72 8.32 -5.92
C TYR A 15 6.65 9.14 -4.64
N VAL A 16 5.57 8.93 -3.89
CA VAL A 16 5.43 9.36 -2.49
C VAL A 16 5.61 8.14 -1.61
N LEU A 17 6.48 8.26 -0.60
CA LEU A 17 6.67 7.22 0.41
C LEU A 17 6.16 7.73 1.75
N ALA A 18 5.46 6.88 2.49
CA ALA A 18 5.01 7.20 3.84
C ALA A 18 4.78 5.94 4.67
N ASP A 19 4.73 6.12 5.98
CA ASP A 19 4.36 5.06 6.91
C ASP A 19 2.84 4.81 6.92
N SER A 20 2.42 3.86 7.77
CA SER A 20 1.03 3.41 7.85
C SER A 20 0.04 4.43 8.41
N TRP A 21 0.49 5.53 9.02
CA TRP A 21 -0.39 6.61 9.47
C TRP A 21 -1.00 7.39 8.31
N PHE A 22 -0.35 7.39 7.14
CA PHE A 22 -0.83 8.10 5.96
C PHE A 22 -1.63 7.22 4.99
N SER A 23 -1.78 5.93 5.29
CA SER A 23 -2.39 4.91 4.41
C SER A 23 -3.92 4.93 4.37
N ALA A 24 -4.51 6.12 4.37
CA ALA A 24 -5.94 6.33 4.19
C ALA A 24 -6.29 6.48 2.70
N LYS A 25 -7.49 6.02 2.31
CA LYS A 25 -8.05 6.18 0.96
C LYS A 25 -7.95 7.60 0.41
N ALA A 26 -8.23 8.61 1.26
CA ALA A 26 -8.19 10.01 0.86
C ALA A 26 -6.78 10.43 0.40
N THR A 27 -5.74 9.97 1.10
CA THR A 27 -4.33 10.23 0.75
C THR A 27 -3.98 9.60 -0.59
N PHE A 28 -4.32 8.33 -0.80
CA PHE A 28 -4.06 7.63 -2.06
C PHE A 28 -4.72 8.34 -3.24
N LYS A 29 -6.01 8.69 -3.11
CA LYS A 29 -6.74 9.44 -4.15
C LYS A 29 -6.11 10.79 -4.43
N HIS A 30 -5.67 11.50 -3.39
CA HIS A 30 -5.03 12.81 -3.53
C HIS A 30 -3.73 12.72 -4.32
N ILE A 31 -2.91 11.71 -4.02
CA ILE A 31 -1.63 11.46 -4.71
C ILE A 31 -1.87 11.07 -6.18
N ARG A 32 -2.80 10.14 -6.45
CA ARG A 32 -3.11 9.71 -7.82
C ARG A 32 -3.71 10.81 -8.68
N LYS A 33 -4.52 11.71 -8.11
CA LYS A 33 -5.05 12.89 -8.83
C LYS A 33 -3.96 13.83 -9.33
N ALA A 34 -2.79 13.86 -8.69
CA ALA A 34 -1.64 14.63 -9.13
C ALA A 34 -0.73 13.86 -10.11
N ASN A 35 -1.18 12.71 -10.62
CA ASN A 35 -0.40 11.80 -11.47
C ASN A 35 0.93 11.37 -10.83
N LYS A 36 0.90 11.08 -9.53
CA LYS A 36 2.02 10.53 -8.75
C LYS A 36 1.68 9.16 -8.21
N HIS A 37 2.67 8.31 -8.00
CA HIS A 37 2.54 6.99 -7.41
C HIS A 37 2.80 7.04 -5.91
N PHE A 38 2.34 6.02 -5.18
CA PHE A 38 2.63 5.87 -3.76
C PHE A 38 3.23 4.49 -3.47
N ILE A 39 4.13 4.43 -2.48
CA ILE A 39 4.62 3.19 -1.84
C ILE A 39 4.52 3.39 -0.33
N PHE A 40 3.49 2.83 0.29
CA PHE A 40 3.16 3.13 1.69
C PHE A 40 3.16 1.86 2.53
N ALA A 41 3.55 1.97 3.81
CA ALA A 41 3.38 0.89 4.75
C ALA A 41 1.89 0.67 5.09
N LEU A 42 1.47 -0.56 5.29
CA LEU A 42 0.12 -0.91 5.74
C LEU A 42 0.16 -1.45 7.17
N LYS A 43 -0.90 -1.15 7.93
CA LYS A 43 -1.16 -1.83 9.20
C LYS A 43 -1.51 -3.30 8.91
N SER A 44 -1.13 -4.20 9.82
CA SER A 44 -1.33 -5.64 9.65
C SER A 44 -2.81 -6.04 9.53
N ASN A 45 -3.70 -5.24 10.13
CA ASN A 45 -5.15 -5.44 10.07
C ASN A 45 -5.82 -4.82 8.83
N ARG A 46 -5.05 -4.33 7.85
CA ARG A 46 -5.62 -3.78 6.61
C ARG A 46 -6.36 -4.88 5.85
N LEU A 47 -7.58 -4.61 5.43
CA LEU A 47 -8.41 -5.57 4.68
C LEU A 47 -8.08 -5.55 3.18
N VAL A 48 -7.76 -6.71 2.63
CA VAL A 48 -7.33 -6.92 1.25
C VAL A 48 -8.03 -8.10 0.58
N ALA A 49 -8.16 -8.03 -0.74
CA ALA A 49 -8.55 -9.15 -1.59
C ALA A 49 -7.44 -9.36 -2.64
N LEU A 50 -7.03 -10.61 -2.86
CA LEU A 50 -5.94 -10.96 -3.79
C LEU A 50 -6.46 -11.37 -5.17
N THR A 51 -7.78 -11.47 -5.35
CA THR A 51 -8.41 -11.78 -6.63
C THR A 51 -9.57 -10.82 -6.90
N PRO A 52 -9.90 -10.58 -8.19
CA PRO A 52 -11.10 -9.82 -8.55
C PRO A 52 -12.38 -10.44 -8.00
N ASP A 53 -12.51 -11.77 -8.08
CA ASP A 53 -13.66 -12.52 -7.56
C ASP A 53 -13.89 -12.30 -6.06
N ASP A 54 -12.82 -12.34 -5.27
CA ASP A 54 -12.91 -12.09 -3.83
C ASP A 54 -13.32 -10.65 -3.54
N ARG A 55 -12.78 -9.69 -4.30
CA ARG A 55 -13.18 -8.29 -4.20
C ARG A 55 -14.66 -8.11 -4.50
N GLU A 56 -15.16 -8.70 -5.59
CA GLU A 56 -16.56 -8.58 -6.02
C GLU A 56 -17.53 -9.20 -5.02
N LYS A 57 -17.15 -10.33 -4.41
CA LYS A 57 -17.92 -10.99 -3.36
C LYS A 57 -17.83 -10.30 -2.00
N GLY A 58 -16.96 -9.30 -1.86
CA GLY A 58 -16.70 -8.64 -0.57
C GLY A 58 -15.86 -9.49 0.39
N ASN A 59 -15.20 -10.52 -0.11
CA ASN A 59 -14.33 -11.43 0.64
C ASN A 59 -12.97 -10.76 0.87
N PHE A 60 -12.91 -9.85 1.84
CA PHE A 60 -11.66 -9.26 2.28
C PHE A 60 -11.13 -9.98 3.52
N VAL A 61 -9.83 -10.23 3.54
CA VAL A 61 -9.10 -10.77 4.70
C VAL A 61 -8.10 -9.74 5.21
N ARG A 62 -7.65 -9.87 6.45
CA ARG A 62 -6.55 -9.03 6.92
C ARG A 62 -5.27 -9.39 6.16
N ILE A 63 -4.44 -8.39 5.87
CA ILE A 63 -3.22 -8.59 5.11
C ILE A 63 -2.23 -9.52 5.84
N ASP A 64 -2.27 -9.55 7.18
CA ASP A 64 -1.48 -10.48 7.99
C ASP A 64 -2.01 -11.93 8.00
N GLU A 65 -3.27 -12.13 7.64
CA GLU A 65 -3.90 -13.45 7.46
C GLU A 65 -3.93 -13.87 5.98
N SER A 66 -3.43 -13.03 5.07
CA SER A 66 -3.39 -13.31 3.64
C SER A 66 -2.20 -14.20 3.26
N ASN A 67 -2.35 -14.97 2.18
CA ASN A 67 -1.30 -15.84 1.64
C ASN A 67 -0.24 -15.07 0.83
N LEU A 68 0.08 -13.83 1.21
CA LEU A 68 1.11 -13.06 0.52
C LEU A 68 2.48 -13.75 0.68
N PRO A 69 3.15 -14.09 -0.44
CA PRO A 69 4.52 -14.58 -0.41
C PRO A 69 5.47 -13.51 0.14
N ASP A 70 6.53 -13.94 0.81
CA ASP A 70 7.59 -13.00 1.20
C ASP A 70 8.30 -12.45 -0.04
N ASN A 71 8.59 -11.15 -0.02
CA ASN A 71 9.43 -10.44 -0.97
C ASN A 71 8.99 -10.59 -2.45
N THR A 72 7.71 -10.80 -2.69
CA THR A 72 7.14 -10.92 -4.05
C THR A 72 5.90 -10.04 -4.14
N PRO A 73 5.90 -8.99 -4.99
CA PRO A 73 4.72 -8.17 -5.20
C PRO A 73 3.57 -8.98 -5.82
N VAL A 74 2.37 -8.84 -5.26
CA VAL A 74 1.16 -9.49 -5.75
C VAL A 74 0.11 -8.42 -6.03
N ARG A 75 -0.57 -8.52 -7.18
CA ARG A 75 -1.70 -7.64 -7.48
C ARG A 75 -2.87 -7.92 -6.54
N GLY A 76 -3.57 -6.87 -6.12
CA GLY A 76 -4.71 -7.02 -5.24
C GLY A 76 -5.43 -5.71 -5.00
N PHE A 77 -6.32 -5.74 -4.01
CA PHE A 77 -7.28 -4.67 -3.77
C PHE A 77 -7.38 -4.38 -2.28
N LEU A 78 -7.51 -3.09 -1.92
CA LEU A 78 -7.85 -2.69 -0.55
C LEU A 78 -9.37 -2.50 -0.45
N ASN A 79 -9.98 -2.85 0.68
CA ASN A 79 -11.44 -2.76 0.85
C ASN A 79 -12.03 -1.36 0.67
N ASP A 80 -11.25 -0.31 0.94
CA ASP A 80 -11.69 1.08 0.86
C ASP A 80 -11.07 1.84 -0.33
N TYR A 81 -10.22 1.22 -1.14
CA TYR A 81 -9.56 1.85 -2.30
C TYR A 81 -10.06 1.24 -3.61
N HIS A 82 -10.31 2.08 -4.61
CA HIS A 82 -10.99 1.64 -5.83
C HIS A 82 -10.06 0.93 -6.81
N ASP A 83 -8.83 1.41 -6.98
CA ASP A 83 -7.96 0.89 -8.03
C ASP A 83 -7.22 -0.36 -7.54
N GLU A 84 -6.82 -1.20 -8.48
CA GLU A 84 -5.88 -2.29 -8.21
C GLU A 84 -4.53 -1.72 -7.77
N VAL A 85 -3.82 -2.47 -6.92
CA VAL A 85 -2.51 -2.09 -6.36
C VAL A 85 -1.61 -3.32 -6.31
N LEU A 86 -0.30 -3.09 -6.17
CA LEU A 86 0.62 -4.12 -5.74
C LEU A 86 0.68 -4.16 -4.21
N LEU A 87 0.59 -5.35 -3.65
CA LEU A 87 0.77 -5.65 -2.23
C LEU A 87 2.06 -6.44 -2.06
N LEU A 88 2.87 -6.06 -1.06
CA LEU A 88 4.10 -6.75 -0.74
C LEU A 88 4.13 -7.08 0.75
N ARG A 89 4.55 -8.30 1.08
CA ARG A 89 4.96 -8.68 2.42
C ARG A 89 6.48 -8.81 2.45
N ARG A 90 7.12 -8.28 3.48
CA ARG A 90 8.54 -8.46 3.75
C ARG A 90 8.77 -8.92 5.18
N VAL A 91 9.38 -10.08 5.35
CA VAL A 91 9.87 -10.61 6.63
C VAL A 91 11.36 -10.26 6.76
N PHE A 92 11.78 -9.76 7.92
CA PHE A 92 13.16 -9.37 8.17
C PHE A 92 13.54 -9.58 9.64
N THR A 93 14.84 -9.72 9.90
CA THR A 93 15.40 -9.81 11.26
C THR A 93 15.78 -8.41 11.73
N ASN A 94 15.31 -8.03 12.91
CA ASN A 94 15.69 -6.80 13.60
C ASN A 94 17.10 -6.91 14.21
N LYS A 95 17.64 -5.79 14.70
CA LYS A 95 18.96 -5.77 15.35
C LYS A 95 19.04 -6.59 16.65
N ASP A 96 17.90 -6.84 17.28
CA ASP A 96 17.75 -7.62 18.51
C ASP A 96 17.35 -9.09 18.24
N ASP A 97 17.57 -9.56 17.01
CA ASP A 97 17.22 -10.90 16.51
C ASP A 97 15.70 -11.22 16.49
N SER A 98 14.84 -10.25 16.85
CA SER A 98 13.40 -10.42 16.68
C SER A 98 12.99 -10.38 15.20
N ILE A 99 11.86 -11.02 14.86
CA ILE A 99 11.34 -11.04 13.49
C ILE A 99 10.33 -9.91 13.30
N GLY A 100 10.61 -9.04 12.33
CA GLY A 100 9.69 -8.00 11.85
C GLY A 100 8.95 -8.45 10.59
N VAL A 101 7.74 -7.93 10.42
CA VAL A 101 6.96 -8.06 9.17
C VAL A 101 6.51 -6.68 8.72
N LEU A 102 6.81 -6.33 7.48
CA LEU A 102 6.40 -5.10 6.82
C LEU A 102 5.45 -5.44 5.68
N TYR A 103 4.30 -4.76 5.65
CA TYR A 103 3.38 -4.81 4.53
C TYR A 103 3.45 -3.48 3.78
N LEU A 104 3.58 -3.53 2.47
CA LEU A 104 3.59 -2.34 1.61
C LEU A 104 2.46 -2.40 0.59
N VAL A 105 1.98 -1.23 0.17
CA VAL A 105 1.13 -1.05 -0.99
C VAL A 105 1.80 -0.12 -1.99
N CYS A 106 1.78 -0.48 -3.27
CA CYS A 106 2.25 0.34 -4.38
C CYS A 106 1.14 0.55 -5.42
N SER A 107 1.02 1.77 -5.94
CA SER A 107 0.02 2.11 -6.97
C SER A 107 0.54 2.01 -8.41
N ASP A 108 1.77 1.54 -8.59
CA ASP A 108 2.42 1.38 -9.89
C ASP A 108 2.28 -0.06 -10.35
N LEU A 109 1.53 -0.29 -11.44
CA LEU A 109 1.05 -1.60 -11.92
C LEU A 109 1.66 -2.01 -13.25
#